data_AF-A0A914V9P9-F1
#
_entry.id   AF-A0A914V9P9-F1
#
_cell.length_a   1.000
_cell.length_b   1.000
_cell.length_c   1.000
_cell.angle_alpha   90.00
_cell.angle_beta   90.00
_cell.angle_gamma   90.00
#
_symmetry.space_group_name_H-M   'P 1'
#
loop_
_entity.id
_entity.type
_entity.pdbx_description
1 polymer ?
#
loop_
_entity_poly.entity_id
_entity_poly.type
_entity_poly.pdbx_seq_one_letter_code
_entity_poly.pdbx_strand_id
1 'polypeptide(L)'
;MTPSAAPKGTPLIREEVVCSLQKKDSNMANCIEPGDNPDLTEERRKATFSVRSMSEFIFNGEDKLAKRMEIAAYVDATQDLHDPRPVEFMSRVERHDNSTRKV
;
A
#
# COMPACT_ATOMS: atom_id res chain seq x y z
N MET A 1 40.90 0.82 -34.40
CA MET A 1 39.67 1.66 -34.42
C MET A 1 38.47 0.74 -34.45
N THR A 2 37.78 0.58 -33.33
CA THR A 2 36.40 0.08 -33.26
C THR A 2 35.75 0.76 -32.04
N PRO A 3 34.69 1.56 -32.21
CA PRO A 3 34.08 2.28 -31.09
C PRO A 3 33.30 1.33 -30.19
N SER A 4 33.62 1.34 -28.90
CA SER A 4 32.85 0.71 -27.83
C SER A 4 31.49 1.40 -27.73
N ALA A 5 30.42 0.71 -28.12
CA ALA A 5 29.06 1.22 -28.03
C ALA A 5 28.64 1.39 -26.55
N ALA A 6 28.25 2.61 -26.19
CA ALA A 6 27.66 2.91 -24.89
C ALA A 6 26.34 2.15 -24.71
N PRO A 7 26.02 1.67 -23.48
CA PRO A 7 24.72 1.06 -23.21
C PRO A 7 23.63 2.13 -23.37
N LYS A 8 22.71 1.87 -24.31
CA LYS A 8 21.55 2.71 -24.58
C LYS A 8 20.71 2.82 -23.30
N GLY A 9 20.40 4.05 -22.92
CA GLY A 9 19.57 4.36 -21.76
C GLY A 9 18.31 3.52 -21.75
N THR A 10 18.07 2.85 -20.64
CA THR A 10 16.81 2.19 -20.33
C THR A 10 15.69 3.23 -20.45
N PRO A 11 14.63 2.98 -21.23
CA PRO A 11 13.48 3.87 -21.24
C PRO A 11 12.88 3.85 -19.83
N LEU A 12 12.67 5.05 -19.26
CA LEU A 12 11.96 5.23 -17.99
C LEU A 12 10.55 4.62 -18.16
N ILE A 13 10.37 3.45 -17.57
CA ILE A 13 9.10 2.74 -17.57
C ILE A 13 8.15 3.54 -16.67
N ARG A 14 7.19 4.18 -17.35
CA ARG A 14 5.85 4.61 -16.90
C ARG A 14 5.72 5.94 -16.16
N GLU A 15 5.48 6.97 -16.96
CA GLU A 15 4.49 8.03 -16.64
C GLU A 15 3.04 7.50 -16.52
N GLU A 16 2.80 6.19 -16.70
CA GLU A 16 1.45 5.61 -16.65
C GLU A 16 1.01 5.07 -15.27
N VAL A 17 1.82 5.21 -14.22
CA VAL A 17 1.39 4.87 -12.83
C VAL A 17 0.90 6.12 -12.06
N VAL A 18 0.75 7.27 -12.73
CA VAL A 18 0.07 8.44 -12.16
C VAL A 18 -1.42 8.48 -12.57
N CYS A 19 -1.96 7.36 -13.06
CA CYS A 19 -3.40 7.13 -13.07
C CYS A 19 -3.80 6.58 -11.69
N SER A 20 -4.13 7.38 -10.68
CA SER A 20 -5.52 7.85 -10.51
C SER A 20 -5.67 8.88 -9.37
N LEU A 21 -4.62 9.62 -9.01
CA LEU A 21 -4.65 10.50 -7.82
C LEU A 21 -5.48 11.79 -7.96
N GLN A 22 -6.25 11.94 -9.03
CA GLN A 22 -7.18 13.08 -9.19
C GLN A 22 -8.51 12.61 -9.79
N LYS A 23 -9.34 11.96 -8.98
CA LYS A 23 -10.79 12.02 -9.14
C LYS A 23 -11.40 12.55 -7.87
N LYS A 24 -11.81 13.81 -7.96
CA LYS A 24 -12.59 14.56 -6.96
C LYS A 24 -14.04 14.08 -7.03
N ASP A 25 -14.24 12.78 -6.82
CA ASP A 25 -15.55 12.16 -6.67
C ASP A 25 -15.62 11.58 -5.26
N SER A 26 -16.64 11.97 -4.53
CA SER A 26 -16.94 11.62 -3.13
C SER A 26 -17.31 10.14 -2.93
N ASN A 27 -16.55 9.21 -3.51
CA ASN A 27 -16.80 7.78 -3.43
C ASN A 27 -15.49 6.97 -3.57
N MET A 28 -14.58 7.10 -2.60
CA MET A 28 -13.59 6.05 -2.37
C MET A 28 -14.38 4.80 -1.96
N ALA A 29 -14.48 3.83 -2.87
CA ALA A 29 -15.13 2.55 -2.67
C ALA A 29 -14.73 1.97 -1.30
N ASN A 30 -15.69 1.42 -0.55
CA ASN A 30 -15.58 0.91 0.83
C ASN A 30 -14.55 -0.24 0.99
N CYS A 31 -13.28 0.02 0.65
CA CYS A 31 -12.21 -0.95 0.49
C CYS A 31 -12.62 -2.14 -0.39
N ILE A 32 -13.30 -1.88 -1.51
CA ILE A 32 -13.68 -2.92 -2.49
C ILE A 32 -12.66 -2.89 -3.61
N GLU A 33 -12.00 -4.02 -3.84
CA GLU A 33 -10.98 -4.21 -4.87
C GLU A 33 -11.36 -5.33 -5.86
N PRO A 34 -10.88 -5.27 -7.11
CA PRO A 34 -11.06 -6.36 -8.06
C PRO A 34 -10.42 -7.66 -7.54
N GLY A 35 -11.19 -8.75 -7.47
CA GLY A 35 -10.70 -10.04 -6.97
C GLY A 35 -10.98 -10.30 -5.49
N ASP A 36 -11.64 -9.37 -4.79
CA ASP A 36 -12.17 -9.61 -3.46
C ASP A 36 -13.14 -10.79 -3.42
N ASN A 37 -13.24 -11.43 -2.25
CA ASN A 37 -14.26 -12.44 -2.00
C ASN A 37 -15.66 -11.83 -2.22
N PRO A 38 -16.55 -12.48 -3.00
CA PRO A 38 -17.89 -11.98 -3.28
C PRO A 38 -18.71 -11.71 -2.00
N ASP A 39 -18.63 -12.58 -1.00
CA ASP A 39 -19.38 -12.42 0.26
C ASP A 39 -18.95 -11.14 1.00
N LEU A 40 -17.64 -10.88 1.06
CA LEU A 40 -17.11 -9.66 1.67
C LEU A 40 -17.51 -8.41 0.87
N THR A 41 -17.55 -8.54 -0.46
CA THR A 41 -17.94 -7.45 -1.35
C THR A 41 -19.41 -7.09 -1.16
N GLU A 42 -20.29 -8.08 -1.00
CA GLU A 42 -21.71 -7.87 -0.70
C GLU A 42 -21.91 -7.14 0.63
N GLU A 43 -21.18 -7.52 1.69
CA GLU A 43 -21.25 -6.82 2.97
C GLU A 43 -20.73 -5.37 2.86
N ARG A 44 -19.62 -5.13 2.16
CA ARG A 44 -19.06 -3.77 1.97
C ARG A 44 -19.99 -2.85 1.16
N ARG A 45 -20.82 -3.40 0.28
CA ARG A 45 -21.83 -2.63 -0.49
C ARG A 45 -23.01 -2.17 0.35
N LYS A 46 -23.30 -2.83 1.47
CA LYS A 46 -24.40 -2.46 2.39
C LYS A 46 -24.06 -1.27 3.28
N ALA A 47 -22.79 -0.83 3.30
CA ALA A 47 -22.37 0.27 4.15
C ALA A 47 -23.09 1.59 3.79
N THR A 48 -23.61 2.26 4.81
CA THR A 48 -24.43 3.49 4.68
C THR A 48 -23.63 4.77 4.90
N PHE A 49 -22.31 4.66 5.12
CA PHE A 49 -21.41 5.76 5.39
C PHE A 49 -20.12 5.63 4.58
N SER A 50 -19.42 6.76 4.39
CA SER A 50 -18.12 6.80 3.74
C SER A 50 -17.02 6.32 4.68
N VAL A 51 -16.28 5.28 4.27
CA VAL A 51 -15.12 4.76 5.03
C VAL A 51 -14.03 5.82 5.18
N ARG A 52 -13.81 6.67 4.15
CA ARG A 52 -12.84 7.77 4.23
C ARG A 52 -13.21 8.77 5.31
N SER A 53 -14.47 9.24 5.31
CA SER A 53 -14.96 10.21 6.30
C SER A 53 -14.91 9.64 7.72
N MET A 54 -15.25 8.35 7.88
CA MET A 54 -15.09 7.65 9.15
C MET A 54 -13.61 7.57 9.58
N SER A 55 -12.70 7.26 8.66
CA SER A 55 -11.27 7.18 8.95
C SER A 55 -10.69 8.54 9.35
N GLU A 56 -11.11 9.61 8.69
CA GLU A 56 -10.74 10.98 9.04
C GLU A 56 -11.20 11.35 10.45
N PHE A 57 -12.42 10.96 10.81
CA PHE A 57 -12.97 11.13 12.15
C PHE A 57 -12.14 10.37 13.19
N ILE A 58 -11.80 9.10 12.94
CA ILE A 58 -11.02 8.25 13.86
C ILE A 58 -9.60 8.77 14.06
N PHE A 59 -8.94 9.23 12.99
CA PHE A 59 -7.55 9.70 13.06
C PHE A 59 -7.43 11.19 13.35
N ASN A 60 -8.54 11.86 13.66
CA ASN A 60 -8.63 13.27 14.01
C ASN A 60 -8.02 14.19 12.95
N GLY A 61 -8.47 14.05 11.71
CA GLY A 61 -8.21 14.98 10.61
C GLY A 61 -7.56 14.36 9.38
N GLU A 62 -7.75 15.02 8.24
CA GLU A 62 -7.31 14.57 6.93
C GLU A 62 -5.79 14.43 6.83
N ASP A 63 -5.02 15.37 7.39
CA ASP A 63 -3.55 15.37 7.31
C ASP A 63 -2.93 14.09 7.91
N LYS A 64 -3.48 13.63 9.05
CA LYS A 64 -3.02 12.41 9.72
C LYS A 64 -3.40 11.16 8.94
N LEU A 65 -4.58 11.15 8.33
CA LEU A 65 -5.02 10.06 7.47
C LEU A 65 -4.14 9.98 6.21
N ALA A 66 -3.91 11.11 5.53
CA ALA A 66 -3.06 11.20 4.35
C ALA A 66 -1.65 10.69 4.63
N LYS A 67 -1.03 11.14 5.73
CA LYS A 67 0.30 10.69 6.15
C LYS A 67 0.33 9.19 6.48
N ARG A 68 -0.74 8.63 7.07
CA ARG A 68 -0.84 7.19 7.32
C ARG A 68 -0.91 6.38 6.03
N MET A 69 -1.67 6.86 5.04
CA MET A 69 -1.75 6.21 3.73
C MET A 69 -0.40 6.26 3.01
N GLU A 70 0.30 7.39 3.08
CA GLU A 70 1.65 7.54 2.52
C GLU A 70 2.65 6.59 3.18
N ILE A 71 2.67 6.52 4.51
CA ILE A 71 3.54 5.58 5.25
C ILE A 71 3.20 4.13 4.88
N ALA A 72 1.92 3.78 4.80
CA ALA A 72 1.50 2.43 4.42
C ALA A 72 1.98 2.06 3.01
N ALA A 73 1.82 2.97 2.04
CA ALA A 73 2.31 2.76 0.67
C ALA A 73 3.84 2.62 0.62
N TYR A 74 4.57 3.42 1.40
CA TYR A 74 6.04 3.31 1.51
C TYR A 74 6.48 1.97 2.10
N VAL A 75 5.84 1.53 3.17
CA VAL A 75 6.13 0.24 3.83
C VAL A 75 5.80 -0.92 2.88
N ASP A 76 4.68 -0.86 2.16
CA ASP A 76 4.31 -1.88 1.19
C ASP A 76 5.32 -2.01 0.03
N ALA A 77 5.82 -0.87 -0.46
CA ALA A 77 6.88 -0.85 -1.47
C ALA A 77 8.25 -1.33 -0.96
N THR A 78 8.50 -1.29 0.35
CA THR A 78 9.81 -1.61 0.96
C THR A 78 9.81 -3.03 1.53
N GLN A 79 10.16 -4.02 0.70
CA GLN A 79 10.15 -5.45 1.08
C GLN A 79 11.00 -5.78 2.31
N ASP A 80 12.09 -5.05 2.56
CA ASP A 80 12.94 -5.26 3.73
C ASP A 80 12.20 -5.02 5.06
N LEU A 81 11.14 -4.23 5.08
CA LEU A 81 10.33 -3.99 6.29
C LEU A 81 9.30 -5.11 6.54
N HIS A 82 9.08 -5.99 5.56
CA HIS A 82 8.10 -7.07 5.66
C HIS A 82 8.65 -8.22 6.51
N ASP A 83 7.74 -9.03 7.03
CA ASP A 83 8.11 -10.28 7.66
C ASP A 83 8.51 -11.32 6.60
N PRO A 84 9.65 -12.02 6.75
CA PRO A 84 10.08 -13.03 5.78
C PRO A 84 9.15 -14.25 5.76
N ARG A 85 8.41 -14.49 6.84
CA ARG A 85 7.38 -15.51 6.98
C ARG A 85 6.38 -15.09 8.05
N PRO A 86 5.17 -15.68 8.11
CA PRO A 86 4.23 -15.39 9.18
C PRO A 86 4.83 -15.62 10.57
N VAL A 87 4.54 -14.70 11.48
CA VAL A 87 5.14 -14.64 12.84
C VAL A 87 4.76 -15.86 13.68
N GLU A 88 3.64 -16.50 13.35
CA GLU A 88 3.13 -17.74 13.97
C GLU A 88 4.14 -18.89 13.80
N PHE A 89 4.89 -18.90 12.69
CA PHE A 89 5.91 -19.91 12.42
C PHE A 89 7.28 -19.55 12.99
N MET A 90 7.43 -18.40 13.65
CA MET A 90 8.69 -17.98 14.28
C MET A 90 8.74 -18.40 15.75
N SER A 91 9.86 -19.00 16.15
CA SER A 91 10.20 -19.17 17.55
C SER A 91 10.44 -17.82 18.24
N ARG A 92 10.48 -17.80 19.57
CA ARG A 92 10.73 -16.58 20.35
C ARG A 92 12.03 -15.86 19.95
N VAL A 93 13.11 -16.62 19.71
CA VAL A 93 14.41 -16.06 19.32
C VAL A 93 14.33 -15.45 17.92
N GLU A 94 13.74 -16.17 16.97
CA GLU A 94 13.59 -15.67 15.59
C GLU A 94 12.71 -14.42 15.53
N ARG A 95 11.68 -14.30 16.37
CA ARG A 95 10.87 -13.06 16.47
C ARG A 95 11.69 -11.89 16.97
N HIS A 96 12.54 -12.12 17.96
CA HIS A 96 13.43 -11.09 18.48
C HIS A 96 14.40 -10.63 17.39
N ASP A 97 15.08 -11.56 16.72
CA ASP A 97 16.05 -11.24 15.67
C ASP A 97 15.39 -10.54 14.47
N ASN A 98 14.19 -10.99 14.07
CA ASN A 98 13.40 -10.32 13.03
C ASN A 98 12.95 -8.92 13.45
N SER A 99 12.59 -8.71 14.72
CA SER A 99 12.27 -7.37 15.22
C SER A 99 13.50 -6.46 15.19
N THR A 100 14.68 -6.95 15.58
CA THR A 100 15.92 -6.16 15.56
C THR A 100 16.34 -5.81 14.13
N ARG A 101 16.14 -6.72 13.17
CA ARG A 101 16.44 -6.48 11.75
C ARG A 101 15.67 -5.31 11.12
N LYS A 102 14.46 -5.02 11.62
CA LYS A 102 13.55 -4.00 11.07
C LYS A 102 13.76 -2.60 11.64
N VAL A 103 14.63 -2.43 12.64
CA VAL A 103 14.95 -1.15 13.31
C VAL A 103 16.13 -0.50 12.58
#